data_AF-A0A945W0E3-F1
#
_entry.id   AF-A0A945W0E3-F1
#
_cell.length_a   1.000
_cell.length_b   1.000
_cell.length_c   1.000
_cell.angle_alpha   90.00
_cell.angle_beta   90.00
_cell.angle_gamma   90.00
#
_symmetry.space_group_name_H-M   'P 1'
#
loop_
_entity.id
_entity.type
_entity.pdbx_description
1 polymer ?
#
loop_
_entity_poly.entity_id
_entity_poly.type
_entity_poly.pdbx_seq_one_letter_code
_entity_poly.pdbx_strand_id
1 'polypeptide(L)'
;MENLNTANREEMLSYLTRKQEYYGRILKLTEQQDEAILSNNTEKLNLITTEKENCIQEIKRLDKLNIRAYEELSTNNNRLKQDKQLYPLLNQLQSTITKIQNYDLNSISKLDSSVRNTKGRLNGLNKRMRAQKSMRHQKFLSPRFVDVLH
;
A
#
# COMPACT_ATOMS: atom_id res chain seq x y z
N MET A 1 -44.13 -6.25 21.20
CA MET A 1 -43.01 -6.82 20.42
C MET A 1 -41.83 -5.85 20.48
N GLU A 2 -41.07 -5.81 21.56
CA GLU A 2 -40.01 -4.78 21.75
C GLU A 2 -38.59 -5.34 21.97
N ASN A 3 -38.40 -6.67 21.98
CA ASN A 3 -37.10 -7.28 22.31
C ASN A 3 -36.22 -7.65 21.10
N LEU A 4 -36.63 -7.35 19.87
CA LEU A 4 -35.87 -7.71 18.65
C LEU A 4 -34.87 -6.63 18.19
N ASN A 5 -34.81 -5.47 18.83
CA ASN A 5 -34.00 -4.33 18.38
C ASN A 5 -32.67 -4.13 19.14
N THR A 6 -32.54 -4.64 20.36
CA THR A 6 -31.34 -4.43 21.19
C THR A 6 -30.24 -5.44 20.91
N ALA A 7 -30.57 -6.74 20.84
CA ALA A 7 -29.61 -7.81 20.55
C ALA A 7 -28.91 -7.61 19.19
N ASN A 8 -29.69 -7.24 18.17
CA ASN A 8 -29.18 -6.97 16.82
C ASN A 8 -28.25 -5.75 16.78
N ARG A 9 -28.54 -4.73 17.60
CA ARG A 9 -27.71 -3.53 17.73
C ARG A 9 -26.37 -3.82 18.41
N GLU A 10 -26.37 -4.64 19.47
CA GLU A 10 -25.15 -5.08 20.14
C GLU A 10 -24.27 -5.94 19.23
N GLU A 11 -24.89 -6.83 18.43
CA GLU A 11 -24.19 -7.60 17.40
C GLU A 11 -23.53 -6.69 16.36
N MET A 12 -24.26 -5.69 15.85
CA MET A 12 -23.71 -4.68 14.92
C MET A 12 -22.56 -3.86 15.54
N LEU A 13 -22.69 -3.44 16.80
CA LEU A 13 -21.64 -2.71 17.51
C LEU A 13 -20.38 -3.57 17.69
N SER A 14 -20.56 -4.82 18.13
CA SER A 14 -19.45 -5.78 18.32
C SER A 14 -18.73 -6.06 16.99
N TYR A 15 -19.50 -6.28 15.92
CA TYR A 15 -18.98 -6.47 14.57
C TYR A 15 -18.17 -5.25 14.08
N LEU A 16 -18.72 -4.04 14.19
CA LEU A 16 -18.05 -2.82 13.74
C LEU A 16 -16.81 -2.49 14.57
N THR A 17 -16.85 -2.72 15.88
CA THR A 17 -15.70 -2.52 16.77
C THR A 17 -14.54 -3.44 16.37
N ARG A 18 -14.83 -4.73 16.12
CA ARG A 18 -13.80 -5.66 15.62
C ARG A 18 -13.26 -5.26 14.26
N LYS A 19 -14.11 -4.79 13.34
CA LYS A 19 -13.63 -4.22 12.07
C LYS A 19 -12.68 -3.04 12.29
N GLN A 20 -13.02 -2.16 13.22
CA GLN A 20 -12.22 -0.98 13.53
C GLN A 20 -10.81 -1.35 14.02
N GLU A 21 -10.69 -2.41 14.84
CA GLU A 21 -9.40 -2.90 15.29
C GLU A 21 -8.50 -3.32 14.12
N TYR A 22 -9.03 -4.09 13.17
CA TYR A 22 -8.26 -4.52 12.00
C TYR A 22 -7.87 -3.34 11.10
N TYR A 23 -8.80 -2.43 10.81
CA TYR A 23 -8.47 -1.23 10.03
C TYR A 23 -7.48 -0.32 10.75
N GLY A 24 -7.55 -0.22 12.09
CA GLY A 24 -6.56 0.50 12.89
C GLY A 24 -5.17 -0.12 12.80
N ARG A 25 -5.06 -1.46 12.77
CA ARG A 25 -3.78 -2.15 12.52
C ARG A 25 -3.25 -1.88 11.12
N ILE A 26 -4.11 -1.96 10.10
CA ILE A 26 -3.74 -1.65 8.70
C ILE A 26 -3.24 -0.21 8.60
N LEU A 27 -3.87 0.76 9.26
CA LEU A 27 -3.43 2.16 9.24
C LEU A 27 -2.00 2.30 9.80
N LYS A 28 -1.72 1.72 10.98
CA LYS A 28 -0.37 1.74 11.57
C LYS A 28 0.67 1.10 10.66
N LEU A 29 0.34 -0.04 10.05
CA LEU A 29 1.23 -0.72 9.11
C LEU A 29 1.49 0.14 7.87
N THR A 30 0.49 0.89 7.42
CA THR A 30 0.60 1.78 6.27
C THR A 30 1.48 2.99 6.57
N GLU A 31 1.39 3.57 7.77
CA GLU A 31 2.30 4.62 8.22
C GLU A 31 3.76 4.13 8.27
N GLN A 32 3.99 2.91 8.75
CA GLN A 32 5.32 2.28 8.79
C GLN A 32 5.86 1.91 7.39
N GLN A 33 4.97 1.67 6.42
CA GLN A 33 5.33 1.32 5.05
C GLN A 33 6.12 2.44 4.39
N ASP A 34 5.74 3.69 4.62
CA ASP A 34 6.43 4.86 4.06
C ASP A 34 7.90 4.94 4.52
N GLU A 35 8.18 4.69 5.80
CA GLU A 35 9.56 4.63 6.31
C GLU A 35 10.36 3.49 5.68
N ALA A 36 9.73 2.33 5.49
CA ALA A 36 10.36 1.16 4.90
C ALA A 36 10.70 1.40 3.40
N ILE A 37 9.84 2.13 2.67
CA ILE A 37 10.12 2.58 1.29
C ILE A 37 11.32 3.54 1.27
N LEU A 38 11.31 4.56 2.14
CA LEU A 38 12.37 5.59 2.16
C LEU A 38 13.74 5.02 2.55
N SER A 39 13.75 4.04 3.45
CA SER A 39 14.97 3.32 3.85
C SER A 39 15.37 2.19 2.89
N ASN A 40 14.60 1.97 1.81
CA ASN A 40 14.79 0.88 0.86
C ASN A 40 14.90 -0.51 1.54
N ASN A 41 14.15 -0.69 2.64
CA ASN A 41 14.15 -1.91 3.43
C ASN A 41 13.08 -2.89 2.91
N THR A 42 13.48 -3.73 1.96
CA THR A 42 12.59 -4.68 1.29
C THR A 42 12.05 -5.78 2.21
N GLU A 43 12.82 -6.18 3.22
CA GLU A 43 12.39 -7.21 4.19
C GLU A 43 11.26 -6.68 5.07
N LYS A 44 11.43 -5.48 5.62
CA LYS A 44 10.38 -4.80 6.39
C LYS A 44 9.13 -4.56 5.54
N LEU A 45 9.29 -4.19 4.26
CA LEU A 45 8.15 -4.04 3.34
C LEU A 45 7.38 -5.36 3.12
N ASN A 46 8.09 -6.47 2.99
CA ASN A 46 7.47 -7.78 2.79
C ASN A 46 6.67 -8.23 4.04
N LEU A 47 7.23 -8.01 5.23
CA LEU A 47 6.54 -8.26 6.50
C LEU A 47 5.28 -7.41 6.63
N ILE A 48 5.39 -6.09 6.38
CA ILE A 48 4.24 -5.17 6.41
C ILE A 48 3.14 -5.61 5.43
N THR A 49 3.53 -6.00 4.21
CA THR A 49 2.58 -6.46 3.18
C THR A 49 1.83 -7.71 3.64
N THR A 50 2.57 -8.69 4.17
CA THR A 50 2.00 -9.95 4.68
C THR A 50 1.02 -9.70 5.83
N GLU A 51 1.37 -8.84 6.79
CA GLU A 51 0.49 -8.51 7.90
C GLU A 51 -0.77 -7.76 7.46
N LYS A 52 -0.67 -6.84 6.48
CA LYS A 52 -1.83 -6.17 5.89
C LYS A 52 -2.75 -7.17 5.20
N GLU A 53 -2.21 -8.12 4.44
CA GLU A 53 -2.99 -9.20 3.80
C GLU A 53 -3.72 -10.07 4.84
N ASN A 54 -3.04 -10.45 5.92
CA ASN A 54 -3.66 -11.21 7.02
C ASN A 54 -4.83 -10.44 7.64
N CYS A 55 -4.66 -9.13 7.90
CA CYS A 55 -5.75 -8.30 8.42
C CYS A 55 -6.95 -8.24 7.46
N ILE A 56 -6.69 -8.12 6.15
CA ILE A 56 -7.76 -8.11 5.13
C ILE A 56 -8.49 -9.45 5.08
N GLN A 57 -7.78 -10.57 5.21
CA GLN A 57 -8.40 -11.90 5.27
C GLN A 57 -9.29 -12.06 6.51
N GLU A 58 -8.84 -11.58 7.67
CA GLU A 58 -9.64 -11.58 8.89
C GLU A 58 -10.89 -10.69 8.78
N ILE A 59 -10.78 -9.51 8.16
CA ILE A 59 -11.96 -8.66 7.86
C ILE A 59 -12.95 -9.41 6.97
N LYS A 60 -12.49 -10.07 5.90
CA LYS A 60 -13.36 -10.85 5.01
C LYS A 60 -14.02 -12.02 5.74
N ARG A 61 -13.29 -12.69 6.64
CA ARG A 61 -13.83 -13.75 7.48
C ARG A 61 -14.89 -13.20 8.43
N LEU A 62 -14.63 -12.06 9.05
CA LEU A 62 -15.56 -11.38 9.94
C LEU A 62 -16.86 -11.00 9.21
N ASP A 63 -16.75 -10.52 7.96
CA ASP A 63 -17.90 -10.18 7.12
C ASP A 63 -18.77 -11.41 6.81
N LYS A 64 -18.14 -12.56 6.54
CA LYS A 64 -18.86 -13.83 6.33
C LYS A 64 -19.56 -14.32 7.60
N LEU A 65 -18.90 -14.23 8.75
CA LEU A 65 -19.45 -14.68 10.03
C LEU A 65 -20.60 -13.80 10.54
N ASN A 66 -20.63 -12.52 10.14
CA ASN A 66 -21.62 -11.55 10.59
C ASN A 66 -22.50 -11.07 9.43
N ILE A 67 -22.87 -11.97 8.51
CA ILE A 67 -23.55 -11.63 7.26
C ILE A 67 -24.85 -10.83 7.50
N ARG A 68 -25.62 -11.16 8.54
CA ARG A 68 -26.86 -10.45 8.90
C ARG A 68 -26.59 -8.99 9.30
N ALA A 69 -25.62 -8.77 10.20
CA ALA A 69 -25.23 -7.43 10.61
C ALA A 69 -24.67 -6.63 9.41
N TYR A 70 -23.89 -7.27 8.55
CA TYR A 70 -23.38 -6.65 7.33
C TYR A 70 -24.48 -6.24 6.35
N GLU A 71 -25.44 -7.12 6.09
CA GLU A 71 -26.59 -6.86 5.21
C GLU A 71 -27.44 -5.72 5.77
N GLU A 72 -27.76 -5.75 7.06
CA GLU A 72 -28.57 -4.70 7.68
C GLU A 72 -27.89 -3.32 7.65
N LEU A 73 -26.58 -3.28 7.90
CA LEU A 73 -25.79 -2.06 7.80
C LEU A 73 -25.80 -1.50 6.36
N SER A 74 -25.83 -2.39 5.37
CA SER A 74 -25.83 -2.02 3.95
C SER A 74 -27.21 -1.52 3.48
N THR A 75 -28.30 -2.12 3.95
CA THR A 75 -29.66 -1.79 3.50
C THR A 75 -30.30 -0.62 4.26
N ASN A 76 -29.94 -0.39 5.53
CA ASN A 76 -30.63 0.56 6.41
C ASN A 76 -29.86 1.87 6.68
N ASN A 77 -29.05 2.31 5.72
CA ASN A 77 -28.12 3.43 5.87
C ASN A 77 -28.78 4.74 6.36
N ASN A 78 -30.03 5.01 5.93
CA ASN A 78 -30.77 6.21 6.36
C ASN A 78 -31.24 6.14 7.83
N ARG A 79 -31.61 4.96 8.32
CA ARG A 79 -32.02 4.75 9.71
C ARG A 79 -30.81 4.79 10.64
N LEU A 80 -29.66 4.32 10.17
CA LEU A 80 -28.41 4.30 10.92
C LEU A 80 -27.86 5.70 11.22
N LYS A 81 -28.11 6.69 10.35
CA LYS A 81 -27.77 8.11 10.60
C LYS A 81 -28.39 8.67 11.89
N GLN A 82 -29.48 8.07 12.37
CA GLN A 82 -30.17 8.48 13.59
C GLN A 82 -29.61 7.75 14.84
N ASP A 83 -28.83 6.67 14.66
CA ASP A 83 -28.21 5.94 15.78
C ASP A 83 -26.96 6.66 16.27
N LYS A 84 -27.00 7.13 17.53
CA LYS A 84 -25.93 7.92 18.15
C LYS A 84 -24.62 7.16 18.39
N GLN A 85 -24.61 5.84 18.31
CA GLN A 85 -23.41 5.02 18.56
C GLN A 85 -22.89 4.37 17.29
N LEU A 86 -23.78 3.79 16.48
CA LEU A 86 -23.39 3.14 15.22
C LEU A 86 -22.90 4.16 14.19
N TYR A 87 -23.55 5.32 14.07
CA TYR A 87 -23.20 6.30 13.05
C TYR A 87 -21.80 6.91 13.22
N PRO A 88 -21.38 7.37 14.42
CA PRO A 88 -20.00 7.82 14.62
C PRO A 88 -18.98 6.74 14.29
N LEU A 89 -19.25 5.49 14.67
CA LEU A 89 -18.34 4.36 14.43
C LEU A 89 -18.18 4.07 12.93
N LEU A 90 -19.28 4.06 12.18
CA LEU A 90 -19.27 3.93 10.72
C LEU A 90 -18.49 5.08 10.05
N ASN A 91 -18.69 6.32 10.49
CA ASN A 91 -17.95 7.47 9.97
C ASN A 91 -16.45 7.39 10.28
N GLN A 92 -16.08 6.96 11.48
CA GLN A 92 -14.69 6.73 11.85
C GLN A 92 -14.04 5.65 10.97
N LEU A 93 -14.75 4.54 10.74
CA LEU A 93 -14.31 3.47 9.85
C LEU A 93 -14.11 3.98 8.42
N GLN A 94 -15.09 4.70 7.87
CA GLN A 94 -15.00 5.29 6.53
C GLN A 94 -13.81 6.24 6.40
N SER A 95 -13.59 7.10 7.41
CA SER A 95 -12.45 8.01 7.47
C SER A 95 -11.12 7.24 7.50
N THR A 96 -11.04 6.18 8.30
CA THR A 96 -9.85 5.32 8.41
C THR A 96 -9.53 4.63 7.09
N ILE A 97 -10.54 4.06 6.43
CA ILE A 97 -10.39 3.43 5.11
C ILE A 97 -9.89 4.44 4.07
N THR A 98 -10.47 5.64 4.06
CA THR A 98 -10.06 6.70 3.14
C THR A 98 -8.60 7.11 3.36
N LYS A 99 -8.16 7.22 4.62
CA LYS A 99 -6.76 7.50 4.96
C LYS A 99 -5.84 6.40 4.44
N ILE A 100 -6.16 5.13 4.70
CA ILE A 100 -5.37 3.98 4.22
C ILE A 100 -5.22 4.03 2.69
N GLN A 101 -6.32 4.25 1.95
CA GLN A 101 -6.30 4.35 0.50
C GLN A 101 -5.38 5.48 0.00
N ASN A 102 -5.45 6.65 0.62
CA ASN A 102 -4.60 7.78 0.25
C ASN A 102 -3.13 7.49 0.50
N TYR A 103 -2.79 6.87 1.64
CA TYR A 103 -1.42 6.45 1.91
C TYR A 103 -0.93 5.39 0.93
N ASP A 104 -1.73 4.37 0.65
CA ASP A 104 -1.36 3.30 -0.29
C ASP A 104 -1.10 3.86 -1.70
N LEU A 105 -1.92 4.79 -2.18
CA LEU A 105 -1.69 5.48 -3.46
C LEU A 105 -0.36 6.26 -3.46
N ASN A 106 -0.05 6.95 -2.36
CA ASN A 106 1.21 7.68 -2.21
C ASN A 106 2.41 6.72 -2.18
N SER A 107 2.31 5.61 -1.44
CA SER A 107 3.36 4.59 -1.36
C SER A 107 3.62 3.93 -2.72
N ILE A 108 2.58 3.64 -3.51
CA ILE A 108 2.71 3.13 -4.88
C ILE A 108 3.50 4.11 -5.77
N SER A 109 3.16 5.40 -5.71
CA SER A 109 3.86 6.46 -6.46
C SER A 109 5.34 6.57 -6.09
N LYS A 110 5.66 6.47 -4.78
CA LYS A 110 7.05 6.46 -4.28
C LYS A 110 7.83 5.23 -4.76
N LEU A 111 7.20 4.06 -4.73
CA LEU A 111 7.80 2.81 -5.21
C LEU A 111 8.09 2.87 -6.72
N ASP A 112 7.15 3.35 -7.54
CA ASP A 112 7.38 3.50 -8.99
C ASP A 112 8.56 4.44 -9.27
N SER A 113 8.62 5.56 -8.54
CA SER A 113 9.73 6.52 -8.64
C SER A 113 11.08 5.88 -8.25
N SER A 114 11.10 5.11 -7.16
CA SER A 114 12.30 4.40 -6.70
C SER A 114 12.79 3.36 -7.72
N VAL A 115 11.87 2.57 -8.28
CA VAL A 115 12.17 1.58 -9.33
C VAL A 115 12.70 2.26 -10.59
N ARG A 116 12.06 3.35 -11.03
CA ARG A 116 12.47 4.13 -12.20
C ARG A 116 13.89 4.70 -12.02
N ASN A 117 14.18 5.25 -10.85
CA ASN A 117 15.51 5.77 -10.51
C ASN A 117 16.56 4.67 -10.52
N THR A 118 16.25 3.52 -9.92
CA THR A 118 17.14 2.35 -9.89
C THR A 118 17.43 1.84 -11.30
N LYS A 119 16.40 1.73 -12.15
CA LYS A 119 16.55 1.37 -13.57
C LYS A 119 17.41 2.38 -14.34
N GLY A 120 17.22 3.68 -14.08
CA GLY A 120 18.04 4.76 -14.66
C GLY A 120 19.52 4.62 -14.29
N ARG A 121 19.82 4.37 -13.01
CA ARG A 121 21.18 4.14 -12.51
C ARG A 121 21.83 2.91 -13.16
N LEU A 122 21.10 1.80 -13.23
CA LEU A 122 21.56 0.57 -13.89
C LEU A 122 21.90 0.81 -15.38
N ASN A 123 21.02 1.53 -16.10
CA ASN A 123 21.26 1.91 -17.49
C ASN A 123 22.51 2.78 -17.65
N GLY A 124 22.74 3.73 -16.73
CA GLY A 124 23.95 4.55 -16.71
C GLY A 124 25.22 3.71 -16.52
N LEU A 125 25.21 2.77 -15.56
CA LEU A 125 26.31 1.82 -15.34
C LEU A 125 26.58 0.97 -16.59
N ASN A 126 25.53 0.42 -17.20
CA ASN A 126 25.65 -0.39 -18.42
C ASN A 126 26.20 0.43 -19.61
N LYS A 127 25.84 1.71 -19.74
CA LYS A 127 26.43 2.61 -20.75
C LYS A 127 27.92 2.84 -20.48
N ARG A 128 28.32 3.10 -19.23
CA ARG A 128 29.73 3.28 -18.86
C ARG A 128 30.56 2.02 -19.11
N MET A 129 30.04 0.85 -18.75
CA MET A 129 30.72 -0.43 -19.01
C MET A 129 30.89 -0.70 -20.51
N ARG A 130 29.86 -0.42 -21.33
CA ARG A 130 29.97 -0.54 -22.80
C ARG A 130 31.02 0.42 -23.38
N ALA A 131 31.05 1.67 -22.92
CA ALA A 131 32.05 2.64 -23.34
C ALA A 131 33.48 2.18 -22.96
N GLN A 132 33.68 1.69 -21.74
CA GLN A 132 34.96 1.13 -21.30
C GLN A 132 35.39 -0.10 -22.13
N LYS A 133 34.46 -1.02 -22.42
CA LYS A 133 34.73 -2.17 -23.29
C LYS A 133 35.10 -1.73 -24.70
N SER A 134 34.39 -0.73 -25.26
CA SER A 134 34.70 -0.17 -26.58
C SER A 134 36.09 0.46 -26.63
N MET A 135 36.49 1.23 -25.62
CA MET A 135 37.84 1.82 -25.55
C MET A 135 38.94 0.75 -25.49
N ARG A 136 38.72 -0.36 -24.78
CA ARG A 136 39.67 -1.49 -24.77
C ARG A 136 39.82 -2.17 -26.13
N HIS A 137 38.81 -2.10 -27.01
CA HIS A 137 38.84 -2.70 -28.34
C HIS A 137 39.24 -1.70 -29.44
N GLN A 138 39.34 -0.41 -29.14
CA GLN A 138 39.95 0.55 -30.06
C GLN A 138 41.46 0.26 -30.12
N LYS A 139 41.90 -0.31 -31.26
CA LYS A 139 43.32 -0.33 -31.61
C LYS A 139 43.82 1.12 -31.57
N PHE A 140 44.83 1.40 -30.75
CA PHE A 140 45.60 2.63 -30.88
C PHE A 140 46.17 2.67 -32.30
N LEU A 141 45.54 3.42 -33.20
CA LEU A 141 46.17 3.77 -34.46
C LEU A 141 47.30 4.72 -34.10
N SER A 142 48.53 4.22 -34.23
CA SER A 142 49.73 5.06 -34.16
C SER A 142 49.54 6.24 -35.13
N PRO A 143 49.80 7.50 -34.71
CA PRO A 143 49.76 8.64 -35.61
C PRO A 143 50.72 8.36 -36.77
N ARG A 144 50.18 8.15 -37.97
CA ARG A 144 51.00 8.17 -39.18
C ARG A 144 51.18 9.63 -39.55
N PHE A 145 52.34 10.19 -39.22
CA PHE A 145 52.79 11.42 -39.83
C PHE A 145 52.88 11.17 -41.34
N VAL A 146 52.11 11.93 -42.11
CA VAL A 146 52.27 11.97 -43.57
C VAL A 146 53.39 12.95 -43.82
N ASP A 147 54.60 12.45 -44.05
CA ASP A 147 55.68 13.29 -44.57
C ASP A 147 55.31 13.66 -46.02
N VAL A 148 54.88 14.91 -46.20
CA VAL A 148 54.70 15.51 -47.52
C VAL A 148 56.10 15.90 -48.02
N LEU A 149 56.75 15.00 -48.76
CA LEU A 149 57.96 15.32 -49.50
C LEU A 149 57.58 16.02 -50.82
N HIS A 150 58.14 17.21 -51.02
CA HIS A 150 58.10 18.01 -52.24
C HIS A 150 58.92 17.36 -53.37
#